data_AF-A0A9P7F1V3-F1
#
_entry.id   AF-A0A9P7F1V3-F1
#
_cell.length_a   1.000
_cell.length_b   1.000
_cell.length_c   1.000
_cell.angle_alpha   90.00
_cell.angle_beta   90.00
_cell.angle_gamma   90.00
#
_symmetry.space_group_name_H-M   'P 1'
#
loop_
_entity.id
_entity.type
_entity.pdbx_description
1 polymer ?
#
loop_
_entity_poly.entity_id
_entity_poly.type
_entity_poly.pdbx_seq_one_letter_code
_entity_poly.pdbx_strand_id
1 'polypeptide(L)'
;TVIESQIANVRSQNNLAFQVIHGLCLFSGGSSRKTIDLLSRCGPSPAYDTLHNAHTTMADGQIRHAHLVARGPHMIGWDNIQV
;
A
#
# COMPACT_ATOMS: atom_id res chain seq x y z
N THR A 1 -11.93 -21.88 24.36
CA THR A 1 -11.32 -22.99 23.57
C THR A 1 -12.07 -23.22 22.26
N VAL A 2 -11.35 -23.53 21.17
CA VAL A 2 -11.76 -23.69 19.74
C VAL A 2 -12.64 -22.57 19.15
N ILE A 3 -13.84 -22.36 19.68
CA ILE A 3 -14.76 -21.30 19.25
C ILE A 3 -14.15 -19.92 19.49
N GLU A 4 -13.54 -19.71 20.67
CA GLU A 4 -12.83 -18.45 20.97
C GLU A 4 -11.62 -18.21 20.04
N SER A 5 -10.89 -19.27 19.69
CA SER A 5 -9.77 -19.18 18.75
C SER A 5 -10.25 -18.89 17.33
N GLN A 6 -11.38 -19.46 16.90
CA GLN A 6 -12.00 -19.14 15.63
C GLN A 6 -12.51 -17.70 15.59
N ILE A 7 -13.16 -17.22 16.65
CA ILE A 7 -13.63 -15.83 16.77
C ILE A 7 -12.44 -14.87 16.78
N ALA A 8 -11.37 -15.18 17.53
CA ALA A 8 -10.15 -14.39 17.56
C ALA A 8 -9.47 -14.38 16.18
N ASN A 9 -9.43 -15.51 15.48
CA ASN A 9 -8.90 -15.61 14.13
C ASN A 9 -9.74 -14.78 13.13
N VAL A 10 -11.07 -14.86 13.19
CA VAL A 10 -11.97 -14.06 12.34
C VAL A 10 -11.84 -12.57 12.66
N ARG A 11 -11.74 -12.18 13.94
CA ARG A 11 -11.49 -10.78 14.34
C ARG A 11 -10.12 -10.30 13.92
N SER A 12 -9.10 -11.15 14.02
CA SER A 12 -7.74 -10.87 13.54
C SER A 12 -7.76 -10.64 12.04
N GLN A 13 -8.37 -11.56 11.28
CA GLN A 13 -8.55 -11.47 9.82
C GLN A 13 -9.37 -10.25 9.39
N ASN A 14 -10.37 -9.85 10.18
CA ASN A 14 -11.19 -8.66 9.93
C ASN A 14 -10.56 -7.35 10.46
N ASN A 15 -9.44 -7.41 11.19
CA ASN A 15 -8.70 -6.21 11.58
C ASN A 15 -7.78 -5.73 10.43
N LEU A 16 -8.43 -5.35 9.32
CA LEU A 16 -7.77 -4.93 8.10
C LEU A 16 -6.87 -3.70 8.32
N ALA A 17 -7.26 -2.79 9.22
CA ALA A 17 -6.49 -1.57 9.48
C ALA A 17 -5.08 -1.88 10.01
N PHE A 18 -4.95 -2.76 11.01
CA PHE A 18 -3.65 -3.15 11.54
C PHE A 18 -2.84 -3.94 10.52
N GLN A 19 -3.47 -4.94 9.88
CA GLN A 19 -2.80 -5.79 8.90
C GLN A 19 -2.20 -4.96 7.76
N VAL A 20 -2.97 -4.01 7.20
CA VAL A 20 -2.50 -3.19 6.08
C VAL A 20 -1.29 -2.34 6.48
N ILE A 21 -1.32 -1.67 7.65
CA ILE A 21 -0.18 -0.87 8.12
C ILE A 21 1.05 -1.76 8.34
N HIS A 22 0.88 -2.89 9.02
CA HIS A 22 1.95 -3.82 9.30
C HIS A 22 2.54 -4.43 8.02
N GLY A 23 1.68 -4.86 7.09
CA GLY A 23 2.08 -5.40 5.79
C GLY A 23 2.81 -4.38 4.92
N LEU A 24 2.33 -3.13 4.86
CA LEU A 24 3.01 -2.04 4.15
C LEU A 24 4.38 -1.72 4.77
N CYS A 25 4.49 -1.73 6.11
CA CYS A 25 5.77 -1.55 6.80
C CYS A 25 6.77 -2.64 6.38
N LEU A 26 6.37 -3.92 6.41
CA LEU A 26 7.20 -5.04 5.97
C LEU A 26 7.61 -4.93 4.49
N PHE A 27 6.65 -4.58 3.62
CA PHE A 27 6.87 -4.40 2.20
C PHE A 27 7.88 -3.28 1.92
N SER A 28 7.70 -2.11 2.55
CA SER A 28 8.63 -0.98 2.44
C SER A 28 10.01 -1.26 3.04
N GLY A 29 10.07 -2.08 4.09
CA GLY A 29 11.30 -2.51 4.74
C GLY A 29 12.10 -3.55 3.95
N GLY A 30 11.64 -3.94 2.76
CA GLY A 30 12.33 -4.92 1.91
C GLY A 30 12.18 -6.36 2.40
N SER A 31 11.15 -6.66 3.19
CA SER A 31 10.86 -8.04 3.59
C SER A 31 10.62 -8.91 2.37
N SER A 32 11.11 -10.15 2.41
CA SER A 32 10.97 -11.06 1.28
C SER A 32 9.48 -11.38 1.00
N ARG A 33 9.12 -11.58 -0.26
CA ARG A 33 7.77 -12.02 -0.67
C ARG A 33 7.31 -13.25 0.11
N LYS A 34 8.21 -14.22 0.28
CA LYS A 34 7.93 -15.46 1.03
C LYS A 34 7.58 -15.19 2.50
N THR A 35 8.25 -14.23 3.13
CA THR A 35 7.99 -13.83 4.52
C THR A 35 6.59 -13.21 4.64
N ILE A 36 6.26 -12.30 3.73
CA ILE A 36 4.96 -11.62 3.72
C ILE A 36 3.83 -12.62 3.45
N ASP A 37 4.01 -13.56 2.53
CA ASP A 37 3.01 -14.61 2.25
C ASP A 37 2.83 -15.58 3.42
N LEU A 38 3.91 -15.91 4.14
CA LEU A 38 3.82 -16.71 5.37
C LEU A 38 3.04 -15.97 6.45
N LEU A 39 3.34 -14.68 6.66
CA LEU A 39 2.60 -13.83 7.58
C LEU A 39 1.16 -13.64 7.14
N SER A 40 0.86 -13.64 5.84
CA SER A 40 -0.51 -13.55 5.36
C SER A 40 -1.34 -14.77 5.73
N ARG A 41 -0.76 -15.96 5.63
CA ARG A 41 -1.41 -17.21 6.06
C ARG A 41 -1.67 -17.24 7.57
N CYS A 42 -0.82 -16.58 8.35
CA CYS A 42 -0.95 -16.49 9.80
C CYS A 42 -1.92 -15.38 10.27
N GLY A 43 -2.37 -14.49 9.37
CA GLY A 43 -3.26 -13.37 9.70
C GLY A 43 -2.66 -11.99 10.05
N PRO A 44 -1.36 -11.79 10.35
CA PRO A 44 -0.83 -10.45 10.64
C PRO A 44 -0.56 -9.54 9.43
N SER A 45 -0.70 -10.02 8.19
CA SER A 45 -0.44 -9.21 6.98
C SER A 45 -1.41 -9.56 5.86
N PRO A 46 -1.76 -8.63 4.95
CA PRO A 46 -2.33 -8.97 3.67
C PRO A 46 -1.30 -9.73 2.81
N ALA A 47 -1.79 -10.40 1.77
CA ALA A 47 -0.94 -11.11 0.82
C ALA A 47 -0.02 -10.12 0.10
N TYR A 48 1.17 -10.59 -0.31
CA TYR A 48 2.15 -9.75 -0.99
C TYR A 48 1.55 -9.06 -2.23
N ASP A 49 0.79 -9.81 -3.03
CA ASP A 49 0.20 -9.29 -4.27
C ASP A 49 -0.82 -8.17 -3.98
N THR A 50 -1.53 -8.23 -2.85
CA THR A 50 -2.44 -7.16 -2.42
C THR A 50 -1.68 -5.89 -2.06
N LEU A 51 -0.58 -6.03 -1.32
CA LEU A 51 0.28 -4.91 -0.95
C LEU A 51 0.96 -4.29 -2.18
N HIS A 52 1.46 -5.12 -3.10
CA HIS A 52 2.06 -4.69 -4.35
C HIS A 52 1.07 -3.91 -5.22
N ASN A 53 -0.14 -4.45 -5.42
CA ASN A 53 -1.18 -3.77 -6.19
C ASN A 53 -1.60 -2.44 -5.55
N ALA A 54 -1.74 -2.40 -4.22
CA ALA A 54 -2.05 -1.17 -3.50
C ALA A 54 -0.94 -0.12 -3.69
N HIS A 55 0.32 -0.52 -3.57
CA HIS A 55 1.46 0.36 -3.79
C HIS A 55 1.50 0.91 -5.23
N THR A 56 1.33 0.05 -6.24
CA THR A 56 1.32 0.46 -7.65
C THR A 56 0.16 1.42 -7.94
N THR A 57 -1.04 1.11 -7.44
CA THR A 57 -2.22 1.97 -7.60
C THR A 57 -2.02 3.34 -6.95
N MET A 58 -1.40 3.37 -5.77
CA MET A 58 -1.05 4.63 -5.10
C MET A 58 -0.04 5.43 -5.92
N ALA A 59 1.01 4.78 -6.43
CA ALA A 59 2.03 5.42 -7.26
C ALA A 59 1.41 6.01 -8.55
N ASP A 60 0.57 5.25 -9.24
CA ASP A 60 -0.15 5.72 -10.44
C ASP A 60 -1.06 6.91 -10.11
N GLY A 61 -1.71 6.87 -8.95
CA GLY A 61 -2.50 7.99 -8.42
C GLY A 61 -1.66 9.26 -8.22
N GLN A 62 -0.45 9.13 -7.67
CA GLN A 62 0.48 10.25 -7.47
C GLN A 62 1.00 10.80 -8.81
N ILE A 63 1.34 9.93 -9.76
CA ILE A 63 1.77 10.34 -11.11
C ILE A 63 0.65 11.12 -11.80
N ARG A 64 -0.59 10.63 -11.75
CA ARG A 64 -1.75 11.33 -12.30
C ARG A 64 -1.96 12.69 -11.65
N HIS A 65 -1.81 12.79 -10.33
CA HIS A 65 -1.91 14.05 -9.62
C HIS A 65 -0.78 15.02 -10.03
N ALA A 66 0.46 14.53 -10.11
CA ALA A 66 1.59 15.31 -10.58
C ALA A 66 1.38 15.86 -12.00
N HIS A 67 0.81 15.07 -12.92
CA HIS A 67 0.45 15.54 -14.26
C HIS A 67 -0.58 16.68 -14.24
N LEU A 68 -1.58 16.61 -13.36
CA LEU A 68 -2.58 17.67 -13.23
C LEU A 68 -1.95 18.96 -12.68
N VAL A 69 -1.10 18.85 -11.66
CA VAL A 69 -0.38 20.00 -11.06
C VAL A 69 0.60 20.61 -12.07
N ALA A 70 1.36 19.79 -12.79
CA ALA A 70 2.31 20.25 -13.80
C ALA A 70 1.62 21.02 -14.94
N ARG A 71 0.40 20.63 -15.32
CA ARG A 71 -0.43 21.33 -16.32
C ARG A 71 -1.21 22.53 -15.75
N GLY A 72 -1.11 22.77 -14.44
CA GLY A 72 -1.72 23.90 -13.78
C GLY A 72 -1.08 25.24 -14.17
N PRO A 73 -1.63 26.37 -13.69
CA PRO A 73 -1.20 27.73 -14.07
C PRO A 73 0.28 28.08 -13.77
N HIS A 74 1.02 27.17 -13.11
CA HIS A 74 2.45 27.28 -12.85
C HIS A 74 3.30 27.08 -14.13
N MET A 75 2.73 26.47 -15.17
CA MET A 75 3.41 26.21 -16.45
C MET A 75 3.58 27.45 -17.35
N ILE A 76 2.87 28.55 -17.05
CA ILE A 76 2.92 29.80 -17.85
C ILE A 76 4.14 30.67 -17.45
N GLY A 77 4.85 30.32 -16.38
CA GLY A 77 5.80 31.24 -15.74
C GLY A 77 7.26 31.21 -16.21
N TRP A 78 7.79 30.10 -16.74
CA TRP A 78 9.27 29.97 -16.79
C TRP A 78 9.90 29.34 -18.03
N ASP A 79 9.13 28.82 -19.00
CA ASP A 79 9.71 28.22 -20.23
C ASP A 79 9.69 29.16 -21.46
N ASN A 80 9.30 30.42 -21.31
CA ASN A 80 9.20 31.38 -22.42
C ASN A 80 10.09 32.64 -22.28
N ILE A 81 11.23 32.54 -21.58
CA ILE A 81 12.31 33.53 -21.75
C ILE A 81 13.32 32.95 -22.74
N GLN A 82 12.94 32.99 -24.03
CA GLN A 82 13.91 33.12 -25.11
C GLN A 82 14.24 34.62 -25.24
N VAL A 83 15.42 35.00 -24.77
CA VAL A 83 16.26 36.06 -25.37
C VAL A 83 17.68 35.54 -25.37
#